data_AF-K0RLU5-F1
#
_entry.id   AF-K0RLU5-F1
#
_cell.length_a   1.000
_cell.length_b   1.000
_cell.length_c   1.000
_cell.angle_alpha   90.00
_cell.angle_beta   90.00
_cell.angle_gamma   90.00
#
_symmetry.space_group_name_H-M   'P 1'
#
loop_
_entity.id
_entity.type
_entity.pdbx_description
1 polymer ?
#
loop_
_entity_poly.entity_id
_entity_poly.type
_entity_poly.pdbx_seq_one_letter_code
_entity_poly.pdbx_strand_id
1 'polypeptide(L)'
;MAAMKGDAKSRHNLGGVESGEGNHELAVQHFLISSSFGFKESVDAVKMMFKNGQASKDQFAKALKVYQKAIQEMKSPQREEANRL
;
A
#
# COMPACT_ATOMS: atom_id res chain seq x y z
N MET A 1 15.53 -3.69 6.87
CA MET A 1 14.42 -2.79 6.40
C MET A 1 14.60 -2.17 5.01
N ALA A 2 15.72 -2.36 4.29
CA ALA A 2 15.88 -1.79 2.94
C ALA A 2 15.08 -2.55 1.86
N ALA A 3 15.10 -3.90 1.89
CA ALA A 3 14.41 -4.74 0.91
C ALA A 3 12.87 -4.56 0.93
N MET A 4 12.26 -4.45 2.12
CA MET A 4 10.80 -4.24 2.27
C MET A 4 10.34 -2.86 1.74
N LYS A 5 11.16 -1.82 1.90
CA LYS A 5 10.86 -0.49 1.34
C LYS A 5 11.03 -0.45 -0.19
N GLY A 6 12.00 -1.19 -0.73
CA GLY A 6 12.19 -1.36 -2.17
C GLY A 6 10.98 -2.02 -2.83
N ASP A 7 10.49 -3.13 -2.27
CA ASP A 7 9.29 -3.82 -2.78
C ASP A 7 8.04 -2.93 -2.70
N ALA A 8 7.87 -2.19 -1.60
CA ALA A 8 6.75 -1.26 -1.44
C ALA A 8 6.72 -0.16 -2.52
N LYS A 9 7.87 0.41 -2.87
CA LYS A 9 7.99 1.44 -3.92
C LYS A 9 7.74 0.87 -5.32
N SER A 10 8.27 -0.32 -5.62
CA SER A 10 8.01 -1.01 -6.89
C SER A 10 6.52 -1.31 -7.07
N ARG A 11 5.86 -1.79 -6.02
CA ARG A 11 4.40 -2.04 -6.02
C ARG A 11 3.60 -0.75 -6.19
N HIS A 12 4.01 0.36 -5.58
CA HIS A 12 3.38 1.66 -5.81
C HIS A 12 3.43 2.07 -7.28
N ASN A 13 4.60 1.96 -7.91
CA ASN A 13 4.77 2.32 -9.32
C ASN A 13 3.91 1.46 -10.25
N LEU A 14 3.84 0.14 -10.00
CA LEU A 14 2.94 -0.75 -10.74
C LEU A 14 1.48 -0.34 -10.62
N GLY A 15 1.03 0.06 -9.42
CA GLY A 15 -0.32 0.58 -9.23
C GLY A 15 -0.60 1.85 -10.04
N GLY A 16 0.40 2.74 -10.15
CA GLY A 16 0.31 3.94 -10.99
C GLY A 16 0.18 3.61 -12.48
N VAL A 17 0.96 2.65 -12.98
CA VAL A 17 0.90 2.19 -14.38
C VAL A 17 -0.47 1.58 -14.69
N GLU A 18 -0.93 0.62 -13.89
CA GLU A 18 -2.24 -0.02 -14.05
C GLU A 18 -3.38 1.00 -14.00
N SER A 19 -3.26 2.04 -13.15
CA SER A 19 -4.26 3.10 -13.06
C SER A 19 -4.31 3.97 -14.33
N GLY A 20 -3.17 4.17 -15.00
CA GLY A 20 -3.08 4.89 -16.27
C GLY A 20 -3.65 4.10 -17.44
N GLU A 21 -3.50 2.78 -17.42
CA GLU A 21 -4.03 1.84 -18.41
C GLU A 21 -5.55 1.58 -18.24
N GLY A 22 -6.18 2.14 -17.20
CA GLY A 22 -7.61 1.94 -16.89
C GLY A 22 -7.91 0.68 -16.07
N ASN A 23 -6.89 -0.07 -15.67
CA ASN A 23 -7.02 -1.27 -14.84
C ASN A 23 -7.12 -0.91 -13.35
N HIS A 24 -8.17 -0.19 -12.99
CA HIS A 24 -8.32 0.38 -11.65
C HIS A 24 -8.37 -0.68 -10.53
N GLU A 25 -8.91 -1.86 -10.81
CA GLU A 25 -8.97 -2.94 -9.82
C GLU A 25 -7.58 -3.50 -9.48
N LEU A 26 -6.74 -3.71 -10.51
CA LEU A 26 -5.35 -4.14 -10.34
C LEU A 26 -4.50 -3.06 -9.68
N ALA A 27 -4.68 -1.80 -10.09
CA ALA A 27 -4.01 -0.67 -9.48
C ALA A 27 -4.23 -0.62 -7.96
N VAL A 28 -5.49 -0.78 -7.51
CA VAL A 28 -5.83 -0.83 -6.08
C VAL A 28 -5.14 -2.01 -5.37
N GLN A 29 -5.03 -3.19 -6.01
CA GLN A 29 -4.32 -4.32 -5.41
C GLN A 29 -2.83 -4.02 -5.20
N HIS A 30 -2.18 -3.43 -6.20
CA HIS A 30 -0.78 -3.01 -6.09
C HIS A 30 -0.57 -1.99 -4.96
N PHE A 31 -1.46 -1.01 -4.85
CA PHE A 31 -1.42 -0.03 -3.76
C PHE A 31 -1.69 -0.65 -2.38
N LEU A 32 -2.58 -1.64 -2.28
CA LEU A 32 -2.85 -2.36 -1.02
C LEU A 32 -1.61 -3.11 -0.52
N ILE A 33 -0.90 -3.79 -1.40
CA ILE A 33 0.34 -4.51 -1.06
C ILE A 33 1.38 -3.50 -0.57
N SER A 34 1.59 -2.42 -1.32
CA SER A 34 2.51 -1.34 -0.92
C SER A 34 2.13 -0.71 0.44
N SER A 35 0.84 -0.47 0.67
CA SER A 35 0.31 0.02 1.95
C SER A 35 0.56 -0.95 3.11
N SER A 36 0.61 -2.27 2.83
CA SER A 36 0.91 -3.32 3.83
C SER A 36 2.34 -3.25 4.37
N PHE A 37 3.21 -2.52 3.68
CA PHE A 37 4.57 -2.20 4.10
C PHE A 37 4.69 -0.77 4.65
N GLY A 38 3.57 -0.14 5.03
CA GLY A 38 3.56 1.19 5.63
C GLY A 38 3.85 2.31 4.63
N PHE A 39 3.65 2.08 3.33
CA PHE A 39 3.86 3.10 2.30
C PHE A 39 2.64 4.01 2.19
N LYS A 40 2.72 5.21 2.75
CA LYS A 40 1.59 6.15 2.84
C LYS A 40 1.11 6.65 1.48
N GLU A 41 2.04 6.90 0.55
CA GLU A 41 1.72 7.41 -0.79
C GLU A 41 0.77 6.48 -1.55
N SER A 42 0.83 5.17 -1.30
CA SER A 42 -0.11 4.20 -1.89
C SER A 42 -1.53 4.33 -1.34
N VAL A 43 -1.70 4.70 -0.07
CA VAL A 43 -3.02 4.99 0.50
C VAL A 43 -3.60 6.26 -0.10
N ASP A 44 -2.76 7.29 -0.28
CA ASP A 44 -3.18 8.55 -0.90
C ASP A 44 -3.55 8.33 -2.39
N ALA A 45 -2.88 7.42 -3.10
CA ALA A 45 -3.25 7.03 -4.46
C ALA A 45 -4.65 6.38 -4.51
N VAL A 46 -4.94 5.41 -3.63
CA VAL A 46 -6.27 4.78 -3.54
C VAL A 46 -7.34 5.82 -3.16
N LYS A 47 -7.00 6.80 -2.31
CA LYS A 47 -7.90 7.91 -1.97
C LYS A 47 -8.26 8.75 -3.19
N MET A 48 -7.29 9.05 -4.04
CA MET A 48 -7.50 9.80 -5.29
C MET A 48 -8.38 8.99 -6.25
N MET A 49 -8.11 7.69 -6.40
CA MET A 49 -8.95 6.80 -7.21
C MET A 49 -10.40 6.76 -6.70
N PHE A 50 -10.60 6.69 -5.38
CA PHE A 50 -11.93 6.74 -4.77
C PHE A 50 -12.66 8.06 -5.09
N LYS A 51 -11.97 9.19 -4.98
CA LYS A 51 -12.52 10.51 -5.34
C LYS A 51 -12.91 10.62 -6.82
N ASN A 52 -12.16 9.95 -7.69
CA ASN A 52 -12.43 9.92 -9.12
C ASN A 52 -13.48 8.88 -9.52
N GLY A 53 -14.07 8.14 -8.56
CA GLY A 53 -15.03 7.07 -8.83
C GLY A 53 -14.40 5.78 -9.41
N GLN A 54 -13.07 5.67 -9.40
CA GLN A 54 -12.30 4.55 -9.94
C GLN A 54 -12.07 3.43 -8.92
N ALA A 55 -12.21 3.74 -7.62
CA ALA A 55 -12.13 2.76 -6.54
C ALA A 55 -13.39 2.84 -5.66
N SER A 56 -13.76 1.72 -5.04
CA SER A 56 -14.90 1.65 -4.13
C SER A 56 -14.54 2.15 -2.73
N LYS A 57 -15.58 2.49 -1.94
CA LYS A 57 -15.42 2.88 -0.54
C LYS A 57 -14.74 1.77 0.29
N ASP A 58 -15.10 0.51 0.02
CA ASP A 58 -14.52 -0.66 0.67
C ASP A 58 -13.04 -0.82 0.35
N GLN A 59 -12.63 -0.60 -0.89
CA GLN A 59 -11.23 -0.63 -1.31
C GLN A 59 -10.41 0.44 -0.56
N PHE A 60 -10.93 1.67 -0.47
CA PHE A 60 -10.27 2.73 0.28
C PHE A 60 -10.19 2.44 1.78
N ALA A 61 -11.28 1.97 2.39
CA ALA A 61 -11.29 1.57 3.80
C ALA A 61 -10.31 0.43 4.09
N LYS A 62 -10.19 -0.54 3.17
CA LYS A 62 -9.22 -1.64 3.26
C LYS A 62 -7.80 -1.13 3.20
N ALA A 63 -7.48 -0.18 2.32
CA ALA A 63 -6.15 0.42 2.23
C ALA A 63 -5.74 1.11 3.53
N LEU A 64 -6.65 1.89 4.13
CA LEU A 64 -6.43 2.50 5.44
C LEU A 64 -6.18 1.47 6.55
N LYS A 65 -7.02 0.43 6.62
CA LYS A 65 -6.91 -0.62 7.64
C LYS A 65 -5.58 -1.36 7.55
N VAL A 66 -5.19 -1.72 6.32
CA VAL A 66 -3.93 -2.42 6.04
C VAL A 66 -2.72 -1.56 6.39
N TYR A 67 -2.74 -0.28 6.01
CA TYR A 67 -1.69 0.67 6.37
C TYR A 67 -1.58 0.85 7.89
N GLN A 68 -2.70 1.04 8.59
CA GLN A 68 -2.69 1.17 10.05
C GLN A 68 -2.10 -0.07 10.72
N LYS A 69 -2.51 -1.27 10.28
CA LYS A 69 -1.91 -2.52 10.77
C LYS A 69 -0.41 -2.54 10.53
N ALA A 70 0.05 -2.18 9.32
CA ALA A 70 1.47 -2.14 8.99
C ALA A 70 2.27 -1.21 9.92
N ILE A 71 1.75 0.00 10.19
CA ILE A 71 2.39 0.96 11.09
C ILE A 71 2.44 0.45 12.54
N GLN A 72 1.40 -0.23 13.01
CA GLN A 72 1.40 -0.83 14.36
C GLN A 72 2.41 -1.98 14.46
N GLU A 73 2.43 -2.89 13.49
CA GLU A 73 3.38 -4.01 13.41
C GLU A 73 4.84 -3.53 13.30
N MET A 74 5.09 -2.41 12.62
CA MET A 74 6.43 -1.81 12.52
C MET A 74 6.90 -1.16 13.83
N LYS A 75 5.98 -0.78 14.72
CA LYS A 75 6.29 -0.23 16.05
C LYS A 75 6.49 -1.32 17.11
N SER A 76 6.06 -2.55 16.82
CA SER A 76 6.16 -3.66 17.76
C SER A 76 7.62 -4.15 17.89
N PRO A 77 8.16 -4.30 19.11
CA PRO A 77 9.55 -4.72 19.35
C PRO A 77 9.87 -6.12 18.81
N GLN A 78 8.85 -6.94 18.51
CA GLN A 78 9.02 -8.26 17.90
C GLN A 78 9.71 -8.22 16.52
N ARG A 79 9.77 -7.05 15.87
CA ARG A 79 10.40 -6.90 14.54
C ARG A 79 11.87 -6.45 14.59
N GLU A 80 12.41 -6.07 15.76
CA GLU A 80 13.85 -5.83 15.90
C GLU A 80 14.66 -7.13 15.86
N GLU A 81 14.07 -8.25 16.29
CA GLU A 81 14.74 -9.56 16.33
C GLU A 81 15.01 -10.15 14.94
N ALA A 82 14.13 -9.89 13.95
CA ALA A 82 14.28 -10.36 12.57
C ALA A 82 15.37 -9.62 11.77
N ASN A 83 16.04 -8.63 12.39
CA ASN A 83 17.09 -7.82 11.80
C ASN A 83 18.48 -8.15 12.41
N ARG A 84 18.59 -9.26 13.18
CA ARG A 84 19.82 -9.76 13.85
C ARG A 84 20.40 -11.07 13.28
N LEU A 85 19.91 -11.57 12.14
CA LEU A 85 20.51 -12.71 11.44
C LEU A 85 21.17 -12.26 10.13
#